data_AF-A0A3P7DT74-F1
#
_entry.id   AF-A0A3P7DT74-F1
#
_cell.length_a   1.000
_cell.length_b   1.000
_cell.length_c   1.000
_cell.angle_alpha   90.00
_cell.angle_beta   90.00
_cell.angle_gamma   90.00
#
_symmetry.space_group_name_H-M   'P 1'
#
loop_
_entity.id
_entity.type
_entity.pdbx_description
1 polymer ?
#
loop_
_entity_poly.entity_id
_entity_poly.type
_entity_poly.pdbx_seq_one_letter_code
_entity_poly.pdbx_strand_id
1 'polypeptide(L)' 'MITFHVDKEKLDITEAVKGQKWCCGRTFLKGVNYNSMDKYKIGSILRIYRWNFRLLEADDITRQYLLSKQQL' A
#
# COMPACT_ATOMS: atom_id res chain seq x y z
N MET A 1 -1.08 -3.50 -6.86
CA MET A 1 -1.62 -3.49 -5.48
C MET A 1 -0.47 -3.36 -4.51
N ILE A 2 -0.68 -2.61 -3.42
CA ILE A 2 0.29 -2.46 -2.35
C ILE A 2 -0.32 -3.12 -1.11
N THR A 3 0.43 -4.01 -0.47
CA THR A 3 0.01 -4.70 0.75
C THR A 3 0.93 -4.30 1.89
N PHE A 4 0.35 -3.84 3.00
CA PHE A 4 1.06 -3.44 4.20
C PHE A 4 0.96 -4.54 5.25
N HIS A 5 2.08 -5.12 5.62
CA HIS A 5 2.20 -6.03 6.75
C HIS A 5 2.57 -5.22 7.99
N VAL A 6 1.54 -4.74 8.68
CA VAL A 6 1.66 -3.77 9.78
C VAL A 6 2.54 -4.30 10.91
N ASP A 7 2.35 -5.57 11.28
CA ASP A 7 3.10 -6.28 12.32
C ASP A 7 4.59 -6.40 12.02
N LYS A 8 4.95 -6.47 10.74
CA LYS A 8 6.33 -6.68 10.27
C LYS A 8 7.00 -5.40 9.78
N GLU A 9 6.25 -4.30 9.70
CA GLU A 9 6.67 -3.05 9.05
C GLU A 9 7.19 -3.27 7.62
N LYS A 10 6.54 -4.19 6.89
CA LYS A 10 6.88 -4.54 5.52
C LYS A 10 5.81 -4.15 4.53
N LEU A 11 6.24 -3.88 3.32
CA LEU A 11 5.42 -3.58 2.17
C LEU A 11 5.73 -4.52 1.02
N ASP A 12 4.68 -5.06 0.41
CA ASP A 12 4.74 -5.80 -0.83
C ASP A 12 4.05 -5.00 -1.95
N ILE A 13 4.63 -5.03 -3.15
CA ILE A 13 4.02 -4.48 -4.36
C ILE A 13 3.82 -5.61 -5.34
N THR A 14 2.58 -5.80 -5.75
CA THR A 14 2.17 -6.78 -6.75
C THR A 14 1.45 -6.09 -7.89
N GLU A 15 1.42 -6.72 -9.05
CA GLU A 15 0.51 -6.32 -10.12
C GLU A 15 -0.93 -6.56 -9.68
N ALA A 16 -1.85 -5.72 -10.15
CA ALA A 16 -3.28 -5.99 -10.00
C ALA A 16 -3.71 -7.00 -11.07
N VAL A 17 -4.50 -8.00 -10.68
CA VAL A 17 -5.09 -8.92 -11.65
C VAL A 17 -6.18 -8.19 -12.44
N LYS A 18 -6.14 -8.29 -13.77
CA LYS A 18 -7.16 -7.68 -14.64
C LYS A 18 -8.54 -8.25 -14.32
N GLY A 19 -9.52 -7.38 -14.10
CA GLY A 19 -10.90 -7.79 -13.80
C GLY A 19 -11.15 -8.29 -12.37
N GLN A 20 -10.12 -8.38 -11.53
CA GLN A 20 -10.27 -8.81 -10.13
C GLN A 20 -9.67 -7.77 -9.19
N LYS A 21 -10.55 -6.95 -8.61
CA LYS A 21 -10.17 -5.93 -7.64
C LYS A 21 -9.61 -6.61 -6.39
N TRP A 22 -8.52 -6.08 -5.84
CA TRP A 22 -7.86 -6.57 -4.62
C TRP A 22 -7.25 -7.98 -4.70
N CYS A 23 -7.08 -8.54 -5.89
CA CYS A 23 -6.36 -9.79 -6.09
C CYS A 23 -4.89 -9.53 -6.45
N CYS A 24 -3.97 -10.22 -5.76
CA CYS A 24 -2.54 -10.18 -6.04
C CYS A 24 -2.24 -10.90 -7.36
N GLY A 25 -1.64 -10.19 -8.31
CA GLY A 25 -0.98 -10.79 -9.46
C GLY A 25 0.48 -11.10 -9.16
N ARG A 26 1.33 -10.92 -10.19
CA ARG A 26 2.77 -11.12 -10.08
C ARG A 26 3.39 -10.18 -9.04
N THR A 27 4.30 -10.70 -8.23
CA THR A 27 5.08 -9.87 -7.29
C THR A 27 6.09 -9.01 -8.06
N PHE A 28 6.07 -7.72 -7.77
CA PHE A 28 7.04 -6.74 -8.27
C PHE A 28 8.12 -6.44 -7.24
N LEU A 29 7.73 -6.19 -5.98
CA LEU A 29 8.61 -6.01 -4.83
C LEU A 29 8.02 -6.74 -3.62
N LYS A 30 8.88 -7.33 -2.78
CA LYS A 30 8.47 -8.05 -1.58
C LYS A 30 9.35 -7.67 -0.40
N GLY A 31 8.76 -7.49 0.78
CA GLY A 31 9.47 -7.28 2.04
C GLY A 31 10.20 -5.95 2.12
N VAL A 32 9.70 -4.90 1.45
CA VAL A 32 10.28 -3.56 1.49
C VAL A 32 9.99 -2.94 2.85
N ASN A 33 11.03 -2.41 3.52
CA ASN A 33 10.83 -1.67 4.77
C ASN A 33 10.03 -0.39 4.48
N TYR A 34 9.07 -0.07 5.35
CA TYR A 34 8.48 1.27 5.38
C TYR A 34 8.72 1.92 6.73
N ASN A 35 8.79 3.26 6.74
CA ASN A 35 9.20 4.01 7.94
C ASN A 35 8.04 4.63 8.71
N SER A 36 6.94 5.03 8.05
CA SER A 36 5.77 5.58 8.73
C SER A 36 4.54 5.46 7.85
N MET A 37 3.41 5.15 8.50
CA MET A 37 2.16 4.93 7.81
C MET A 37 1.49 6.23 7.34
N ASP A 38 1.86 7.35 7.96
CA ASP A 38 1.23 8.67 7.75
C ASP A 38 1.41 9.19 6.33
N LYS A 39 2.40 8.64 5.62
CA LYS A 39 2.69 8.91 4.21
C LYS A 39 1.71 8.21 3.27
N TYR A 40 0.97 7.20 3.74
CA TYR A 40 0.07 6.40 2.91
C TYR A 40 -1.36 6.94 2.97
N LYS A 41 -1.55 8.11 2.35
CA LYS A 41 -2.89 8.66 2.12
C LYS A 41 -3.33 8.36 0.70
N ILE A 42 -4.62 8.13 0.49
CA ILE A 42 -5.15 8.04 -0.88
C ILE A 42 -4.82 9.35 -1.61
N GLY A 43 -4.31 9.22 -2.83
CA GLY A 43 -3.79 10.31 -3.66
C GLY A 43 -2.29 10.59 -3.49
N SER A 44 -1.65 10.12 -2.41
CA SER A 44 -0.22 10.33 -2.15
C SER A 44 0.68 9.55 -3.11
N ILE A 45 1.91 10.04 -3.27
CA ILE A 45 2.98 9.37 -4.02
C ILE A 45 3.92 8.70 -3.03
N LEU A 46 4.00 7.37 -3.13
CA LEU A 46 4.96 6.54 -2.44
C LEU A 46 6.19 6.32 -3.31
N ARG A 47 7.34 6.83 -2.86
CA ARG A 47 8.63 6.55 -3.50
C ARG A 47 9.29 5.33 -2.87
N ILE A 48 9.52 4.29 -3.66
CA ILE A 48 10.24 3.08 -3.27
C ILE A 48 11.38 2.85 -4.25
N TYR A 49 12.62 2.91 -3.74
CA TYR A 49 13.84 2.91 -4.55
C TYR A 49 13.77 3.98 -5.67
N ARG A 50 13.80 3.56 -6.94
CA ARG A 50 13.69 4.42 -8.12
C ARG A 50 12.26 4.63 -8.62
N TRP A 51 11.27 4.01 -7.99
CA TRP A 51 9.90 3.97 -8.46
C TRP A 51 8.99 4.86 -7.63
N ASN A 52 8.07 5.54 -8.31
CA ASN A 52 7.02 6.33 -7.68
C ASN A 52 5.68 5.64 -7.95
N PHE A 53 4.94 5.33 -6.89
CA PHE A 53 3.62 4.72 -6.93
C PHE A 53 2.59 5.69 -6.39
N ARG A 54 1.50 5.92 -7.12
CA ARG A 54 0.37 6.70 -6.60
C ARG A 54 -0.64 5.77 -5.95
N LEU A 55 -1.00 6.04 -4.70
CA LEU A 55 -2.09 5.34 -4.04
C LEU A 55 -3.42 5.84 -4.60
N LEU A 56 -4.09 5.05 -5.43
CA LEU A 56 -5.35 5.46 -6.08
C LEU A 56 -6.56 5.20 -5.20
N GLU A 57 -6.55 4.07 -4.49
CA GLU A 57 -7.64 3.62 -3.65
C GLU A 57 -7.14 2.59 -2.64
N ALA A 58 -7.98 2.35 -1.63
CA ALA A 58 -7.87 1.26 -0.67
C ALA A 58 -9.27 0.64 -0.53
N ASP A 59 -9.32 -0.65 -0.19
CA ASP A 59 -10.56 -1.29 0.23
C ASP A 59 -11.12 -0.60 1.48
N ASP A 60 -12.40 -0.79 1.76
CA ASP A 60 -13.08 -0.01 2.79
C ASP A 60 -12.48 -0.23 4.19
N ILE A 61 -12.02 -1.45 4.49
CA ILE A 61 -11.39 -1.76 5.79
C ILE A 61 -10.06 -1.02 5.91
N THR A 62 -9.20 -1.14 4.89
CA THR A 62 -7.91 -0.44 4.86
C THR A 62 -8.10 1.07 4.90
N ARG A 63 -9.11 1.62 4.20
CA ARG A 63 -9.42 3.05 4.24
C ARG A 63 -9.79 3.50 5.65
N GLN A 64 -10.67 2.79 6.33
CA GLN A 64 -11.05 3.12 7.71
C GLN A 64 -9.85 3.02 8.66
N TYR A 65 -9.01 2.00 8.49
CA TYR A 65 -7.78 1.85 9.26
C TYR A 65 -6.84 3.05 9.06
N LEU A 66 -6.57 3.46 7.82
CA LEU A 66 -5.73 4.62 7.51
C LEU A 66 -6.30 5.92 8.08
N LEU A 67 -7.63 6.10 8.04
CA LEU A 67 -8.29 7.27 8.65
C LEU A 67 -8.11 7.28 10.18
N SER A 68 -8.24 6.12 10.83
CA SER A 68 -8.04 6.02 12.29
C SER A 68 -6.61 6.36 12.74
N LYS A 69 -5.62 6.20 11.85
CA LYS A 69 -4.21 6.52 12.13
C LYS A 69 -3.85 7.98 11.88
N GLN A 70 -4.66 8.73 11.11
CA GLN A 70 -4.45 10.15 10.90
C GLN A 70 -4.93 11.03 12.06
N GLN A 71 -5.71 10.46 12.99
CA GLN A 71 -6.26 11.17 14.16
C GLN A 71 -5.32 11.16 15.38
N LEU A 72 -4.16 10.51 15.26
CA LEU A 72 -3.07 10.52 16.26
C LEU A 72 -1.94 11.45 15.79
#